data_AF-A0A938AG84-F1
#
_entry.id   AF-A0A938AG84-F1
#
_cell.length_a   1.000
_cell.length_b   1.000
_cell.length_c   1.000
_cell.angle_alpha   90.00
_cell.angle_beta   90.00
_cell.angle_gamma   90.00
#
_symmetry.space_group_name_H-M   'P 1'
#
loop_
_entity.id
_entity.type
_entity.pdbx_description
1 polymer ?
#
loop_
_entity_poly.entity_id
_entity_poly.type
_entity_poly.pdbx_seq_one_letter_code
_entity_poly.pdbx_strand_id
1 'polypeptide(L)' 'MTDFEKRRALVWEIDKKLQEDGARPVISHGRGATCWHPQVKGVNIAVNSIYNHWRFEHVWLEK' A
#
# COMPACT_ATOMS: atom_id res chain seq x y z
N MET A 1 -13.69 -17.27 -9.26
CA MET A 1 -12.59 -16.58 -9.97
C MET A 1 -11.29 -16.94 -9.28
N THR A 2 -10.76 -18.12 -9.61
CA THR A 2 -9.62 -18.79 -8.93
C THR A 2 -8.27 -18.53 -9.61
N ASP A 3 -8.29 -17.98 -10.82
CA ASP A 3 -7.09 -17.64 -11.59
C ASP A 3 -6.70 -16.16 -11.34
N PHE A 4 -5.65 -15.97 -10.55
CA PHE A 4 -5.15 -14.65 -10.17
C PHE A 4 -4.61 -13.85 -11.35
N GLU A 5 -3.95 -14.52 -12.30
CA GLU A 5 -3.32 -13.87 -13.44
C GLU A 5 -4.36 -13.33 -14.41
N LYS A 6 -5.38 -14.14 -14.72
CA LYS A 6 -6.52 -13.69 -15.53
C LYS A 6 -7.27 -12.53 -14.87
N ARG A 7 -7.44 -12.58 -13.55
CA ARG A 7 -8.05 -11.47 -12.80
C ARG A 7 -7.22 -10.20 -12.91
N ARG A 8 -5.90 -10.30 -12.75
CA ARG A 8 -5.01 -9.14 -12.83
C ARG A 8 -5.04 -8.50 -14.21
N ALA A 9 -4.96 -9.31 -15.27
CA ALA A 9 -5.05 -8.83 -16.65
C ALA A 9 -6.38 -8.10 -16.90
N LEU A 10 -7.51 -8.67 -16.45
CA LEU A 10 -8.82 -8.03 -16.59
C LEU A 10 -8.89 -6.67 -15.86
N VAL A 11 -8.34 -6.59 -14.64
CA VAL A 11 -8.31 -5.34 -13.87
C VAL A 11 -7.48 -4.26 -14.59
N TRP A 12 -6.37 -4.63 -15.23
CA TRP A 12 -5.56 -3.69 -16.02
C TRP A 12 -6.28 -3.15 -17.25
N GLU A 13 -7.04 -3.99 -17.96
CA GLU A 13 -7.85 -3.52 -19.09
C GLU A 13 -8.93 -2.53 -18.64
N ILE A 14 -9.58 -2.78 -17.49
CA ILE A 14 -10.57 -1.86 -16.91
C ILE A 14 -9.90 -0.53 -16.53
N ASP A 15 -8.77 -0.58 -15.82
CA ASP A 15 -8.05 0.61 -15.38
C ASP A 15 -7.57 1.46 -16.57
N LYS A 16 -7.03 0.83 -17.62
CA LYS A 16 -6.65 1.50 -18.86
C LYS A 16 -7.81 2.27 -19.48
N LYS A 17 -8.98 1.63 -19.62
CA LYS A 17 -10.17 2.28 -20.18
C LYS A 17 -10.62 3.48 -19.35
N LEU A 18 -10.64 3.35 -18.02
CA LEU A 18 -11.00 4.46 -17.12
C LEU A 18 -10.04 5.64 -17.21
N GLN A 19 -8.74 5.37 -17.43
CA GLN A 19 -7.73 6.40 -17.61
C GLN A 19 -7.87 7.09 -18.98
N GLU A 20 -8.10 6.34 -20.06
CA GLU A 20 -8.35 6.88 -21.41
C GLU A 20 -9.62 7.74 -21.44
N ASP A 21 -10.67 7.34 -20.73
CA ASP A 21 -11.92 8.10 -20.56
C ASP A 21 -11.74 9.34 -19.67
N GLY A 22 -10.59 9.52 -19.02
CA GLY A 22 -10.31 10.63 -18.10
C GLY A 22 -11.20 10.62 -16.85
N ALA A 23 -11.85 9.50 -16.53
CA ALA A 23 -12.85 9.40 -15.46
C ALA A 23 -12.25 9.64 -14.07
N ARG A 24 -10.96 9.32 -13.88
CA ARG A 24 -10.23 9.56 -12.64
C ARG A 24 -8.72 9.74 -12.90
N PRO A 25 -8.25 10.96 -13.23
CA PRO A 25 -6.84 11.21 -13.48
C PRO A 25 -5.97 10.91 -12.26
N VAL A 26 -4.99 10.02 -12.43
CA VAL A 26 -3.99 9.74 -11.40
C VAL A 26 -2.90 10.81 -11.48
N ILE A 27 -2.78 11.60 -10.43
CA ILE A 27 -1.81 12.71 -10.36
C ILE A 27 -0.44 12.21 -9.88
N SER A 28 -0.42 11.33 -8.87
CA SER A 28 0.80 10.77 -8.31
C SER A 28 0.53 9.49 -7.53
N HIS A 29 1.57 8.66 -7.37
CA HIS A 29 1.58 7.53 -6.44
C HIS A 29 2.44 7.91 -5.23
N GLY A 30 1.79 8.37 -4.17
CA GLY A 30 2.46 8.79 -2.94
C GLY A 30 3.16 7.63 -2.24
N ARG A 31 4.36 7.89 -1.71
CA ARG A 31 5.05 7.02 -0.75
C ARG A 31 5.06 7.70 0.61
N GLY A 32 4.28 7.15 1.55
CA GLY A 32 4.30 7.61 2.93
C GLY A 32 5.49 7.02 3.68
N ALA A 33 6.24 7.86 4.40
CA ALA A 33 7.24 7.44 5.36
C ALA A 33 6.74 7.76 6.78
N THR A 34 7.30 7.09 7.78
CA THR A 34 7.05 7.39 9.19
C THR A 34 8.37 7.38 9.95
N CYS A 35 8.41 8.09 11.08
CA CYS A 35 9.59 8.20 11.92
C CYS A 35 9.33 7.53 13.27
N TRP A 36 10.37 6.93 13.84
CA TRP A 36 10.34 6.39 15.20
C TRP A 36 11.71 6.58 15.84
N HIS A 37 11.75 6.43 17.16
CA HIS A 37 13.00 6.57 17.90
C HIS A 37 13.96 5.42 17.54
N PRO A 38 15.29 5.65 17.39
CA PRO A 38 16.24 4.62 16.95
C PRO A 38 16.25 3.33 17.80
N GLN A 39 15.92 3.45 19.09
CA GLN A 39 15.81 2.33 20.04
C GLN A 39 14.60 1.44 19.79
N VAL A 40 13.59 1.89 19.03
CA VAL A 40 12.40 1.10 18.71
C VAL A 40 12.68 0.22 17.50
N LYS A 41 12.61 -1.09 17.68
CA LYS A 41 12.85 -2.09 16.63
C LYS A 41 11.58 -2.88 16.31
N GLY A 42 11.58 -3.56 15.17
CA GLY A 42 10.48 -4.42 14.75
C GLY A 42 9.21 -3.69 14.28
N VAL A 43 9.32 -2.39 13.98
CA VAL A 43 8.19 -1.61 13.43
C VAL A 43 7.90 -2.08 12.00
N ASN A 44 6.68 -2.56 11.76
CA ASN A 44 6.19 -2.92 10.44
C ASN A 44 5.22 -1.84 9.95
N ILE A 45 5.60 -1.13 8.89
CA ILE A 45 4.77 -0.05 8.31
C ILE A 45 3.79 -0.64 7.31
N ALA A 46 2.51 -0.34 7.49
CA ALA A 46 1.48 -0.76 6.56
C ALA A 46 1.64 -0.12 5.18
N VAL A 47 1.47 -0.92 4.13
CA VAL A 47 1.31 -0.42 2.76
C VAL A 47 -0.19 -0.17 2.51
N ASN A 48 -0.57 1.04 2.11
CA ASN A 48 -1.95 1.45 1.80
C ASN A 48 -2.94 1.56 2.99
N SER A 49 -2.48 1.75 4.22
CA SER A 49 -3.34 2.15 5.34
C SER A 49 -2.56 2.63 6.56
N ILE A 50 -1.60 3.54 6.36
CA ILE A 50 -0.61 3.93 7.39
C ILE A 50 -1.23 4.44 8.71
N TYR A 51 -2.46 4.96 8.68
CA TYR A 51 -3.15 5.48 9.87
C TYR A 51 -3.99 4.44 10.61
N ASN A 52 -4.49 3.42 9.91
CA ASN A 52 -5.46 2.47 10.46
C ASN A 52 -4.86 1.08 10.71
N HIS A 53 -3.62 0.85 10.28
CA HIS A 53 -2.97 -0.45 10.37
C HIS A 53 -1.64 -0.36 11.12
N TRP A 54 -1.72 -0.17 12.43
CA TRP A 54 -0.58 -0.27 13.33
C TRP A 54 -0.47 -1.69 13.87
N ARG A 55 0.60 -2.40 13.50
CA ARG A 55 0.93 -3.75 13.96
C ARG A 55 2.17 -3.68 14.85
N PHE A 56 1.94 -3.72 16.16
CA PHE A 56 3.00 -3.62 17.17
C PHE A 56 3.36 -4.97 17.82
N GLU A 57 2.82 -6.07 17.31
CA GLU A 57 3.07 -7.43 17.79
C GLU A 57 4.54 -7.86 17.78
N HIS A 58 5.38 -7.18 16.98
CA HIS A 58 6.82 -7.44 16.89
C HIS A 58 7.67 -6.27 17.38
N VAL A 59 7.06 -5.22 17.94
CA VAL A 59 7.77 -4.02 18.36
C VAL A 59 8.39 -4.19 19.74
N TRP A 60 9.65 -3.78 19.89
CA TRP A 60 10.37 -3.82 21.16
C TRP A 60 11.41 -2.69 21.26
N LEU A 61 11.94 -2.47 22.47
CA LEU A 61 12.96 -1.47 22.76
C LEU A 61 14.33 -2.11 22.94
N GLU A 62 15.28 -1.67 22.13
CA GLU A 62 16.70 -1.98 22.26
C GLU A 62 17.31 -1.11 23.37
N LYS A 63 18.02 -1.76 24.30
CA LYS A 63 18.71 -1.10 25.42
C LYS A 63 19.98 -0.41 24.96
#